data_AF-A0A9D8FM88-F1
#
_entry.id   AF-A0A9D8FM88-F1
#
_cell.length_a   1.000
_cell.length_b   1.000
_cell.length_c   1.000
_cell.angle_alpha   90.00
_cell.angle_beta   90.00
_cell.angle_gamma   90.00
#
_symmetry.space_group_name_H-M   'P 1'
#
loop_
_entity.id
_entity.type
_entity.pdbx_description
1 polymer ?
#
loop_
_entity_poly.entity_id
_entity_poly.type
_entity_poly.pdbx_seq_one_letter_code
_entity_poly.pdbx_strand_id
1 'polypeptide(L)'
;FVEPKETIEDILVKVSTPEIIKPHLVSGAVSVRAGRKVISKYVNALDVEKDIIKTTTGNSVQFMVRMDEPIRSIKGLVVFKSRKPVEFSQKSSFKSFLTSFFTIEPTSAKLADEDVEGGFEVSEFDYNDLHNDGTYSAKVLAPIVVGEYDLVTKVNFEDTTIPEKEIRFAVSVNQQGFVYFTDDDKEIPVTPATVSLFWMNPTTNQYELWSGEERLQSNPQVTDYKGIYSFFPPAGSYYLEVESPYYKKYRSKNFTINEGDGVYEKVELKRSYWWFRVLMMQMLIGVALSVVLFHQFRKVTHRVMRSRSKK
;
A
#
# COMPACT_ATOMS: atom_id res chain seq x y z
N PHE A 1 16.69 -36.18 -39.61
CA PHE A 1 16.54 -36.04 -38.16
C PHE A 1 16.10 -34.61 -37.90
N VAL A 2 14.81 -34.44 -37.62
CA VAL A 2 14.20 -33.13 -37.32
C VAL A 2 14.19 -33.03 -35.80
N GLU A 3 14.89 -32.04 -35.24
CA GLU A 3 14.86 -31.76 -33.81
C GLU A 3 13.45 -31.30 -33.38
N PRO A 4 12.96 -31.76 -32.22
CA PRO A 4 11.63 -31.38 -31.76
C PRO A 4 11.63 -29.91 -31.34
N LYS A 5 10.66 -29.15 -31.87
CA LYS A 5 10.34 -27.81 -31.40
C LYS A 5 9.81 -27.89 -29.97
N GLU A 6 10.51 -27.27 -29.03
CA GLU A 6 10.00 -27.04 -27.67
C GLU A 6 8.68 -26.27 -27.74
N THR A 7 7.69 -26.78 -27.02
CA THR A 7 6.34 -26.21 -26.94
C THR A 7 6.37 -24.97 -26.05
N ILE A 8 5.63 -23.92 -26.42
CA ILE A 8 5.57 -22.64 -25.68
C ILE A 8 5.14 -22.83 -24.21
N GLU A 9 4.46 -23.94 -23.88
CA GLU A 9 4.10 -24.29 -22.50
C GLU A 9 5.31 -24.65 -21.61
N ASP A 10 6.39 -25.22 -22.17
CA ASP A 10 7.62 -25.54 -21.41
C ASP A 10 8.44 -24.29 -21.09
N ILE A 11 8.25 -23.21 -21.84
CA ILE A 11 8.95 -21.92 -21.64
C ILE A 11 8.24 -21.10 -20.54
N LEU A 12 6.93 -21.27 -20.34
CA LEU A 12 6.16 -20.50 -19.35
C LEU A 12 6.26 -21.04 -17.92
N VAL A 13 6.67 -22.29 -17.72
CA VAL A 13 6.93 -22.86 -16.37
C VAL A 13 8.32 -22.50 -15.83
N LYS A 14 9.22 -21.97 -16.69
CA LYS A 14 10.56 -21.47 -16.31
C LYS A 14 10.62 -19.97 -16.00
N VAL A 15 9.48 -19.32 -15.77
CA VAL A 15 9.49 -17.99 -15.13
C VAL A 15 9.79 -18.22 -13.65
N SER A 16 11.09 -18.23 -13.35
CA SER A 16 11.67 -18.40 -12.04
C SER A 16 10.91 -17.58 -11.00
N THR A 17 10.33 -18.25 -10.00
CA THR A 17 10.24 -17.66 -8.67
C THR A 17 11.60 -17.07 -8.38
N PRO A 18 11.71 -15.75 -8.09
CA PRO A 18 13.00 -15.12 -7.86
C PRO A 18 13.72 -15.96 -6.80
N GLU A 19 14.87 -16.51 -7.18
CA GLU A 19 15.70 -17.33 -6.31
C GLU A 19 15.84 -16.56 -5.01
N ILE A 20 15.25 -17.11 -3.94
CA ILE A 20 15.28 -16.49 -2.62
C ILE A 20 16.76 -16.52 -2.26
N ILE A 21 17.43 -15.37 -2.41
CA ILE A 21 18.82 -15.21 -1.99
C ILE A 21 18.84 -15.59 -0.51
N LYS A 22 19.28 -16.81 -0.20
CA LYS A 22 19.35 -17.33 1.15
C LYS A 22 20.40 -16.48 1.86
N PRO A 23 20.04 -15.63 2.84
CA PRO A 23 21.07 -15.07 3.69
C PRO A 23 21.80 -16.22 4.35
N HIS A 24 23.13 -16.14 4.43
CA HIS A 24 23.93 -17.14 5.14
C HIS A 24 23.63 -17.02 6.64
N LEU A 25 22.57 -17.68 7.10
CA LEU A 25 22.14 -17.64 8.48
C LEU A 25 22.98 -18.63 9.27
N VAL A 26 23.60 -18.15 10.34
CA VAL A 26 24.19 -19.02 11.36
C VAL A 26 23.06 -19.57 12.24
N SER A 27 23.32 -20.68 12.92
CA SER A 27 22.45 -21.21 13.95
C SER A 27 21.84 -20.15 14.86
N GLY A 28 20.54 -20.27 15.13
CA GLY A 28 19.82 -19.35 16.00
C GLY A 28 19.63 -17.94 15.42
N ALA A 29 20.06 -17.69 14.19
CA ALA A 29 19.73 -16.46 13.50
C ALA A 29 18.29 -16.49 12.98
N VAL A 30 17.65 -15.34 13.10
CA VAL A 30 16.33 -15.10 12.51
C VAL A 30 16.45 -13.97 11.50
N SER A 31 15.94 -14.21 10.30
CA SER A 31 15.79 -13.19 9.28
C SER A 31 14.31 -12.91 9.08
N VAL A 32 13.97 -11.63 9.05
CA VAL A 32 12.64 -11.16 8.70
C VAL A 32 12.71 -10.28 7.47
N ARG A 33 11.88 -10.57 6.49
CA ARG A 33 11.76 -9.81 5.25
C ARG A 33 10.36 -9.25 5.10
N ALA A 34 10.24 -7.93 5.08
CA ALA A 34 9.00 -7.22 4.76
C ALA A 34 9.18 -6.49 3.42
N GLY A 35 8.50 -6.97 2.37
CA GLY A 35 8.71 -6.47 1.01
C GLY A 35 10.14 -6.72 0.49
N ARG A 36 10.86 -5.66 0.12
CA ARG A 36 12.28 -5.74 -0.32
C ARG A 36 13.29 -5.60 0.82
N LYS A 37 12.87 -5.19 2.02
CA LYS A 37 13.76 -5.01 3.17
C LYS A 37 13.98 -6.33 3.89
N VAL A 38 15.24 -6.70 4.11
CA VAL A 38 15.65 -7.86 4.90
C VAL A 38 16.32 -7.37 6.18
N ILE A 39 15.83 -7.82 7.33
CA ILE A 39 16.41 -7.59 8.65
C ILE A 39 16.89 -8.95 9.13
N SER A 40 18.20 -9.17 9.13
CA SER A 40 18.80 -10.39 9.68
C SER A 40 19.41 -10.07 11.03
N LYS A 41 18.96 -10.76 12.08
CA LYS A 41 19.53 -10.64 13.42
C LYS A 41 19.92 -12.01 13.97
N TYR A 42 21.04 -12.03 14.68
CA TYR A 42 21.41 -13.15 15.52
C TYR A 42 20.59 -13.05 16.79
N VAL A 43 19.68 -14.00 17.01
CA VAL A 43 18.85 -14.03 18.20
C VAL A 43 19.47 -15.00 19.19
N ASN A 44 20.37 -14.49 20.04
CA ASN A 44 20.71 -15.17 21.28
C ASN A 44 19.52 -15.05 22.23
N ALA A 45 18.47 -15.83 21.96
CA ALA A 45 17.30 -16.27 22.73
C ALA A 45 16.62 -15.37 23.79
N LEU A 46 17.11 -14.20 24.17
CA LEU A 46 16.65 -13.48 25.37
C LEU A 46 16.56 -11.96 25.22
N ASP A 47 17.00 -11.34 24.12
CA ASP A 47 16.98 -9.86 24.03
C ASP A 47 16.82 -9.33 22.58
N VAL A 48 15.65 -9.53 21.98
CA VAL A 48 15.25 -8.87 20.72
C VAL A 48 14.30 -7.70 21.04
N GLU A 49 14.62 -6.89 22.06
CA GLU A 49 13.63 -5.94 22.57
C GLU A 49 13.53 -4.62 21.78
N LYS A 50 14.33 -4.38 20.73
CA LYS A 50 14.44 -3.02 20.13
C LYS A 50 14.04 -2.81 18.67
N ASP A 51 13.87 -3.85 17.86
CA ASP A 51 13.57 -3.63 16.44
C ASP A 51 12.11 -3.92 16.12
N ILE A 52 11.32 -2.85 15.96
CA ILE A 52 9.93 -2.91 15.51
C ILE A 52 9.91 -3.02 13.99
N ILE A 53 9.31 -4.08 13.48
CA ILE A 53 9.09 -4.29 12.05
C ILE A 53 7.86 -3.50 11.63
N LYS A 54 8.07 -2.45 10.83
CA LYS A 54 6.98 -1.63 10.29
C LYS A 54 6.46 -2.26 9.01
N THR A 55 5.15 -2.48 8.94
CA THR A 55 4.44 -2.99 7.77
C THR A 55 3.12 -2.25 7.59
N THR A 56 2.42 -2.49 6.48
CA THR A 56 1.06 -2.00 6.27
C THR A 56 0.08 -3.16 6.23
N THR A 57 -1.18 -2.84 6.43
CA THR A 57 -2.32 -3.78 6.31
C THR A 57 -2.21 -4.64 5.05
N GLY A 58 -2.33 -5.97 5.23
CA GLY A 58 -2.37 -6.94 4.12
C GLY A 58 -1.04 -7.25 3.44
N ASN A 59 0.06 -6.56 3.78
CA ASN A 59 1.37 -6.89 3.23
C ASN A 59 1.93 -8.18 3.87
N SER A 60 2.58 -9.01 3.06
CA SER A 60 3.23 -10.21 3.59
C SER A 60 4.58 -9.89 4.23
N VAL A 61 4.82 -10.46 5.41
CA VAL A 61 6.11 -10.51 6.07
C VAL A 61 6.60 -11.96 6.05
N GLN A 62 7.81 -12.17 5.55
CA GLN A 62 8.45 -13.47 5.47
C GLN A 62 9.42 -13.64 6.64
N PHE A 63 9.32 -14.76 7.34
CA PHE A 63 10.18 -15.13 8.45
C PHE A 63 11.02 -16.31 8.04
N MET A 64 12.30 -16.30 8.42
CA MET A 64 13.23 -17.40 8.26
C MET A 64 13.95 -17.62 9.58
N VAL A 65 13.89 -18.83 10.11
CA VAL A 65 14.51 -19.21 11.37
C VAL A 65 15.37 -20.44 11.12
N ARG A 66 16.65 -20.39 11.51
CA ARG A 66 17.55 -21.55 11.42
C ARG A 66 17.73 -22.20 12.79
N MET A 67 17.48 -23.51 12.86
CA MET A 67 17.69 -24.32 14.04
C MET A 67 18.75 -25.39 13.80
N ASP A 68 19.60 -25.62 14.80
CA ASP A 68 20.59 -26.70 14.77
C ASP A 68 20.06 -28.01 15.34
N GLU A 69 19.14 -27.91 16.30
CA GLU A 69 18.56 -29.07 16.96
C GLU A 69 17.35 -29.60 16.18
N PRO A 70 17.13 -30.93 16.17
CA PRO A 70 15.92 -31.52 15.59
C PRO A 70 14.66 -30.96 16.25
N ILE A 71 13.76 -30.43 15.44
CA ILE A 71 12.50 -29.87 15.93
C ILE A 71 11.33 -30.82 15.66
N ARG A 72 10.47 -30.94 16.66
CA ARG A 72 9.21 -31.67 16.54
C ARG A 72 8.12 -30.83 15.89
N SER A 73 8.06 -29.53 16.24
CA SER A 73 7.12 -28.58 15.65
C SER A 73 7.60 -27.15 15.81
N ILE A 74 7.35 -26.33 14.80
CA ILE A 74 7.58 -24.88 14.88
C ILE A 74 6.30 -24.16 14.42
N LYS A 75 5.74 -23.36 15.32
CA LYS A 75 4.47 -22.66 15.11
C LYS A 75 4.67 -21.17 15.34
N GLY A 76 4.00 -20.37 14.53
CA GLY A 76 3.98 -18.92 14.63
C GLY A 76 2.62 -18.43 15.08
N LEU A 77 2.62 -17.42 15.94
CA LEU A 77 1.42 -16.79 16.48
C LEU A 77 1.52 -15.29 16.25
N VAL A 78 0.42 -14.68 15.83
CA VAL A 78 0.25 -13.23 15.77
C VAL A 78 -0.59 -12.81 16.96
N VAL A 79 0.02 -12.10 17.91
CA VAL A 79 -0.62 -11.66 19.15
C VAL A 79 -0.80 -10.16 19.11
N PHE A 80 -2.03 -9.69 19.24
CA PHE A 80 -2.32 -8.26 19.32
C PHE A 80 -1.87 -7.71 20.67
N LYS A 81 -1.02 -6.68 20.64
CA LYS A 81 -0.56 -5.99 21.85
C LYS A 81 -1.44 -4.80 22.16
N SER A 82 -1.50 -3.84 21.25
CA SER A 82 -2.15 -2.57 21.50
C SER A 82 -2.60 -1.89 20.21
N ARG A 83 -3.62 -1.03 20.30
CA ARG A 83 -3.96 -0.12 19.20
C ARG A 83 -2.97 1.03 19.25
N LYS A 84 -2.39 1.39 18.11
CA LYS A 84 -1.76 2.71 18.01
C LYS A 84 -2.88 3.75 18.09
N PRO A 85 -2.83 4.71 19.03
CA PRO A 85 -3.74 5.83 18.97
C PRO A 85 -3.53 6.50 17.62
N VAL A 86 -4.57 6.51 16.79
CA VAL A 86 -4.57 7.25 15.55
C VAL A 86 -4.67 8.71 15.97
N GLU A 87 -3.53 9.38 16.13
CA GLU A 87 -3.51 10.83 16.33
C GLU A 87 -3.95 11.50 15.02
N PHE A 88 -5.26 11.56 14.80
CA PHE A 88 -5.84 12.27 13.68
C PHE A 88 -5.72 13.77 13.97
N SER A 89 -4.53 14.33 13.75
CA SER A 89 -4.25 15.76 13.82
C SER A 89 -4.82 16.46 12.58
N GLN A 90 -6.13 16.40 12.43
CA GLN A 90 -6.85 17.35 11.58
C GLN A 90 -7.92 18.02 12.42
N LYS A 91 -7.71 19.31 12.70
CA LYS A 91 -8.73 20.29 13.08
C LYS A 91 -9.75 20.44 11.95
N SER A 92 -10.51 19.38 11.66
CA SER A 92 -11.61 19.40 10.70
C SER A 92 -12.85 18.82 11.38
N SER A 93 -13.95 19.57 11.23
CA SER A 93 -15.24 19.39 11.88
C SER A 93 -15.97 18.12 11.42
N PHE A 94 -15.51 16.94 11.82
CA PHE A 94 -16.17 15.65 11.54
C PHE A 94 -16.81 15.04 12.79
N LYS A 95 -17.73 15.78 13.42
CA LYS A 95 -18.53 15.27 14.55
C LYS A 95 -19.64 14.27 14.16
N SER A 96 -19.79 13.85 12.91
CA SER A 96 -21.02 13.16 12.48
C SER A 96 -20.90 11.83 11.74
N PHE A 97 -19.71 11.27 11.49
CA PHE A 97 -19.61 10.08 10.61
C PHE A 97 -18.99 8.80 11.18
N LEU A 98 -18.57 8.76 12.44
CA LEU A 98 -18.04 7.53 13.06
C LEU A 98 -19.02 6.81 14.01
N THR A 99 -20.27 7.26 14.12
CA THR A 99 -21.24 6.66 15.04
C THR A 99 -21.94 5.42 14.50
N SER A 100 -21.82 5.09 13.20
CA SER A 100 -22.60 4.01 12.58
C SER A 100 -21.92 2.64 12.47
N PHE A 101 -20.61 2.52 12.75
CA PHE A 101 -19.92 1.21 12.67
C PHE A 101 -19.61 0.55 14.01
N PHE A 102 -19.76 1.25 15.14
CA PHE A 102 -19.57 0.66 16.48
C PHE A 102 -20.43 1.39 17.52
N THR A 103 -21.74 1.11 17.58
CA THR A 103 -22.53 1.37 18.78
C THR A 103 -22.50 0.12 19.66
N ILE A 104 -21.34 -0.15 20.26
CA ILE A 104 -21.30 -0.92 21.50
C ILE A 104 -21.51 0.14 22.58
N GLU A 105 -22.63 0.03 23.30
CA GLU A 105 -22.96 0.93 24.41
C GLU A 105 -21.76 1.08 25.37
N PRO A 106 -21.43 2.29 25.81
CA PRO A 106 -20.38 2.48 26.79
C PRO A 106 -20.97 2.15 28.16
N THR A 107 -21.04 0.88 28.53
CA THR A 107 -20.88 0.57 29.95
C THR A 107 -19.51 1.09 30.33
N SER A 108 -19.48 2.18 31.10
CA SER A 108 -18.28 2.74 31.72
C SER A 108 -17.63 1.70 32.63
N ALA A 109 -16.89 0.78 32.02
CA ALA A 109 -15.82 0.08 32.68
C ALA A 109 -14.67 1.08 32.75
N LYS A 110 -14.40 1.52 33.97
CA LYS A 110 -13.12 2.06 34.38
C LYS A 110 -12.08 0.98 34.02
N LEU A 111 -11.56 1.02 32.80
CA LEU A 111 -10.44 0.18 32.37
C LEU A 111 -9.24 0.68 33.16
N ALA A 112 -9.00 -0.03 34.26
CA ALA A 112 -7.74 -0.01 34.95
C ALA A 112 -6.65 -0.34 33.93
N ASP A 113 -5.52 0.35 34.04
CA ASP A 113 -4.21 -0.06 33.53
C ASP A 113 -3.78 -1.37 34.24
N GLU A 114 -4.55 -2.44 34.06
CA GLU A 114 -4.10 -3.79 34.35
C GLU A 114 -3.43 -4.29 33.08
N ASP A 115 -2.11 -4.46 33.16
CA ASP A 115 -1.30 -5.28 32.25
C ASP A 115 -1.91 -6.68 32.20
N VAL A 116 -2.93 -6.87 31.35
CA VAL A 116 -3.41 -8.19 31.00
C VAL A 116 -2.34 -8.78 30.09
N GLU A 117 -1.38 -9.50 30.67
CA GLU A 117 -0.34 -10.28 29.97
C GLU A 117 -0.88 -11.33 28.98
N GLY A 118 -2.21 -11.43 28.80
CA GLY A 118 -2.87 -12.20 27.76
C GLY A 118 -3.23 -11.34 26.55
N GLY A 119 -2.27 -11.06 25.67
CA GLY A 119 -2.56 -10.46 24.37
C GLY A 119 -3.56 -11.31 23.58
N PHE A 120 -4.41 -10.66 22.76
CA PHE A 120 -5.40 -11.39 21.97
C PHE A 120 -4.71 -12.11 20.82
N GLU A 121 -4.79 -13.43 20.78
CA GLU A 121 -4.34 -14.22 19.64
C GLU A 121 -5.20 -13.92 18.41
N VAL A 122 -4.55 -13.44 17.36
CA VAL A 122 -5.23 -13.00 16.12
C VAL A 122 -5.20 -14.09 15.06
N SER A 123 -4.08 -14.81 14.95
CA SER A 123 -3.91 -15.88 13.96
C SER A 123 -2.67 -16.74 14.25
N GLU A 124 -2.74 -18.00 13.83
CA GLU A 124 -1.64 -18.97 13.85
C GLU A 124 -1.11 -19.22 12.42
N PHE A 125 0.17 -19.56 12.28
CA PHE A 125 0.80 -19.95 11.01
C PHE A 125 1.91 -20.99 11.20
N ASP A 126 2.09 -21.86 10.22
CA ASP A 126 3.13 -22.90 10.24
C ASP A 126 4.39 -22.46 9.48
N TYR A 127 5.54 -22.95 9.92
CA TYR A 127 6.78 -22.84 9.15
C TYR A 127 7.04 -24.11 8.35
N ASN A 128 7.68 -23.94 7.19
CA ASN A 128 8.07 -25.02 6.30
C ASN A 128 9.58 -24.99 6.07
N ASP A 129 10.23 -26.14 6.24
CA ASP A 129 11.60 -26.36 5.77
C ASP A 129 11.55 -26.96 4.36
N LEU A 130 11.61 -26.09 3.36
CA LEU A 130 11.52 -26.48 1.95
C LEU A 130 12.77 -27.23 1.47
N HIS A 131 13.87 -27.16 2.21
CA HIS A 131 15.17 -27.69 1.78
C HIS A 131 15.73 -28.78 2.70
N ASN A 132 15.04 -29.07 3.80
CA ASN A 132 15.48 -30.00 4.84
C ASN A 132 16.91 -29.66 5.33
N ASP A 133 17.22 -28.36 5.43
CA ASP A 133 18.53 -27.84 5.83
C ASP A 133 18.52 -27.20 7.23
N GLY A 134 17.41 -27.35 7.96
CA GLY A 134 17.19 -26.74 9.27
C GLY A 134 16.75 -25.28 9.19
N THR A 135 16.48 -24.75 7.98
CA THR A 135 15.97 -23.39 7.78
C THR A 135 14.47 -23.40 7.53
N TYR A 136 13.73 -22.99 8.54
CA TYR A 136 12.27 -22.93 8.52
C TYR A 136 11.81 -21.58 8.02
N SER A 137 10.88 -21.57 7.06
CA SER A 137 10.35 -20.35 6.46
C SER A 137 8.83 -20.26 6.57
N ALA A 138 8.32 -19.07 6.86
CA ALA A 138 6.90 -18.77 6.88
C ALA A 138 6.62 -17.45 6.16
N LYS A 139 5.46 -17.35 5.52
CA LYS A 139 4.96 -16.11 4.91
C LYS A 139 3.65 -15.74 5.57
N VAL A 140 3.64 -14.65 6.30
CA VAL A 140 2.52 -14.21 7.14
C VAL A 140 1.94 -12.93 6.57
N LEU A 141 0.62 -12.82 6.47
CA LEU A 141 -0.03 -11.57 6.08
C LEU A 141 -0.20 -10.68 7.31
N ALA A 142 0.19 -9.40 7.18
CA ALA A 142 -0.06 -8.41 8.22
C ALA A 142 -1.57 -8.27 8.47
N PRO A 143 -2.02 -8.23 9.73
CA PRO A 143 -3.41 -8.01 10.10
C PRO A 143 -4.06 -6.80 9.42
N ILE A 144 -5.38 -6.85 9.25
CA ILE A 144 -6.15 -5.74 8.66
C ILE A 144 -6.31 -4.58 9.65
N VAL A 145 -6.23 -4.88 10.94
CA VAL A 145 -6.38 -3.89 12.00
C VAL A 145 -5.03 -3.21 12.25
N VAL A 146 -5.05 -1.88 12.31
CA VAL A 146 -3.87 -1.07 12.62
C VAL A 146 -3.53 -1.24 14.10
N GLY A 147 -2.26 -1.43 14.41
CA GLY A 147 -1.81 -1.63 15.79
C GLY A 147 -0.41 -2.21 15.90
N GLU A 148 -0.04 -2.49 17.13
CA GLU A 148 1.18 -3.22 17.47
C GLU A 148 0.84 -4.67 17.78
N TYR A 149 1.67 -5.55 17.26
CA TYR A 149 1.53 -6.98 17.33
C TYR A 149 2.86 -7.59 17.76
N ASP A 150 2.80 -8.68 18.51
CA ASP A 150 3.91 -9.60 18.63
C ASP A 150 3.74 -10.73 17.64
N LEU A 151 4.82 -11.07 16.96
CA LEU A 151 4.95 -12.33 16.28
C LEU A 151 5.77 -13.26 17.16
N VAL A 152 5.12 -14.30 17.66
CA VAL A 152 5.71 -15.27 18.58
C VAL A 152 5.94 -16.56 17.82
N THR A 153 7.20 -16.96 17.66
CA THR A 153 7.59 -18.27 17.14
C THR A 153 7.83 -19.21 18.32
N LYS A 154 7.02 -20.26 18.42
CA LYS A 154 7.12 -21.33 19.40
C LYS A 154 7.78 -22.55 18.78
N VAL A 155 8.83 -23.05 19.42
CA VAL A 155 9.68 -24.11 18.90
C VAL A 155 9.74 -25.23 19.90
N ASN A 156 9.18 -26.38 19.52
CA ASN A 156 9.25 -27.61 20.29
C ASN A 156 10.29 -28.54 19.68
N PHE A 157 11.26 -28.95 20.48
CA PHE A 157 12.32 -29.87 20.07
C PHE A 157 11.86 -31.33 20.14
N GLU A 158 12.52 -32.20 19.39
CA GLU A 158 12.27 -33.65 19.50
C GLU A 158 12.73 -34.19 20.86
N ASP A 159 13.87 -33.69 21.36
CA ASP A 159 14.37 -33.99 22.68
C ASP A 159 13.57 -33.23 23.74
N THR A 160 12.78 -33.97 24.53
CA THR A 160 11.94 -33.43 25.61
C THR A 160 12.72 -32.84 26.78
N THR A 161 14.04 -33.06 26.84
CA THR A 161 14.91 -32.43 27.85
C THR A 161 15.26 -30.98 27.50
N ILE A 162 15.15 -30.60 26.22
CA ILE A 162 15.34 -29.23 25.77
C ILE A 162 14.01 -28.47 25.97
N PRO A 163 14.00 -27.37 26.73
CA PRO A 163 12.78 -26.61 26.95
C PRO A 163 12.29 -25.97 25.65
N GLU A 164 10.97 -25.75 25.56
CA GLU A 164 10.36 -24.99 24.48
C GLU A 164 11.03 -23.61 24.37
N LYS A 165 11.30 -23.19 23.13
CA LYS A 165 11.91 -21.88 22.85
C LYS A 165 10.89 -20.97 22.20
N GLU A 166 10.68 -19.79 22.81
CA GLU A 166 9.88 -18.71 22.23
C GLU A 166 10.80 -17.63 21.64
N ILE A 167 10.46 -17.13 20.45
CA ILE A 167 11.12 -15.97 19.83
C ILE A 167 10.05 -14.94 19.52
N ARG A 168 10.26 -13.68 19.94
CA ARG A 168 9.27 -12.61 19.76
C ARG A 168 9.81 -11.50 18.85
N PHE A 169 8.97 -11.04 17.93
CA PHE A 169 9.21 -9.85 17.11
C PHE A 169 8.07 -8.87 17.25
N ALA A 170 8.39 -7.62 17.58
CA ALA A 170 7.41 -6.54 17.55
C ALA A 170 7.14 -6.14 16.10
N VAL A 171 5.87 -6.09 15.72
CA VAL A 171 5.39 -5.66 14.41
C VAL A 171 4.41 -4.51 14.59
N SER A 172 4.65 -3.42 13.87
CA SER A 172 3.74 -2.28 13.80
C SER A 172 3.04 -2.31 12.45
N VAL A 173 1.74 -2.57 12.45
CA VAL A 173 0.87 -2.45 11.27
C VAL A 173 0.33 -1.03 11.23
N ASN A 174 0.70 -0.30 10.19
CA ASN A 174 0.28 1.08 10.01
C ASN A 174 -0.92 1.21 9.05
N GLN A 175 -1.53 2.40 9.09
CA GLN A 175 -2.58 2.80 8.16
C GLN A 175 -2.07 2.87 6.71
N GLN A 176 -3.00 3.04 5.76
CA GLN A 176 -2.69 3.27 4.37
C GLN A 176 -3.47 4.50 3.89
N GLY A 177 -2.90 5.24 2.93
CA GLY A 177 -3.60 6.31 2.25
C GLY A 177 -4.61 5.74 1.24
N PHE A 178 -5.63 6.52 0.91
CA PHE A 178 -6.72 6.10 0.03
C PHE A 178 -7.12 7.23 -0.90
N VAL A 179 -7.10 6.97 -2.20
CA VAL A 179 -7.51 7.90 -3.25
C VAL A 179 -8.90 7.50 -3.74
N TYR A 180 -9.84 8.43 -3.69
CA TYR A 180 -11.22 8.19 -4.05
C TYR A 180 -11.86 9.40 -4.73
N PHE A 181 -13.05 9.20 -5.26
CA PHE A 181 -13.97 10.29 -5.61
C PHE A 181 -15.33 9.99 -4.99
N THR A 182 -16.11 11.04 -4.77
CA THR A 182 -17.46 10.90 -4.21
C THR A 182 -18.51 10.83 -5.33
N ASP A 183 -19.37 9.81 -5.30
CA ASP A 183 -20.56 9.68 -6.15
C ASP A 183 -21.74 9.27 -5.26
N ASP A 184 -22.82 10.05 -5.25
CA ASP A 184 -23.99 9.79 -4.38
C ASP A 184 -23.62 9.46 -2.92
N ASP A 185 -22.76 10.29 -2.31
CA ASP A 185 -22.23 10.13 -0.94
C ASP A 185 -21.43 8.84 -0.68
N LYS A 186 -21.04 8.10 -1.73
CA LYS A 186 -20.18 6.91 -1.64
C LYS A 186 -18.76 7.25 -2.04
N GLU A 187 -17.79 6.84 -1.23
CA GLU A 187 -16.37 6.88 -1.57
C GLU A 187 -16.04 5.77 -2.57
N ILE A 188 -15.79 6.12 -3.83
CA ILE A 188 -15.41 5.17 -4.88
C ILE A 188 -13.90 5.26 -5.12
N PRO A 189 -13.16 4.15 -5.01
CA PRO A 189 -11.71 4.16 -5.21
C PRO A 189 -11.34 4.61 -6.62
N VAL A 190 -10.31 5.45 -6.74
CA VAL A 190 -9.75 5.86 -8.04
C VAL A 190 -8.56 4.96 -8.40
N THR A 191 -8.63 4.32 -9.55
CA THR A 191 -7.56 3.48 -10.08
C THR A 191 -7.55 3.50 -11.62
N PRO A 192 -6.37 3.62 -12.27
CA PRO A 192 -5.07 3.93 -11.65
C PRO A 192 -4.96 5.41 -11.27
N ALA A 193 -4.40 5.70 -10.10
CA ALA A 193 -3.96 7.04 -9.71
C ALA A 193 -2.47 7.03 -9.37
N THR A 194 -1.72 7.98 -9.91
CA THR A 194 -0.31 8.20 -9.60
C THR A 194 -0.22 9.14 -8.41
N VAL A 195 0.30 8.64 -7.31
CA VAL A 195 0.55 9.37 -6.07
C VAL A 195 2.04 9.65 -5.96
N SER A 196 2.39 10.93 -5.90
CA SER A 196 3.77 11.41 -5.81
C SER A 196 3.96 12.14 -4.49
N LEU A 197 5.01 11.78 -3.74
CA LEU A 197 5.39 12.47 -2.52
C LEU A 197 6.54 13.43 -2.79
N PHE A 198 6.38 14.70 -2.46
CA PHE A 198 7.42 15.71 -2.58
C PHE A 198 7.88 16.13 -1.20
N TRP A 199 9.19 16.34 -1.04
CA TRP A 199 9.81 16.73 0.22
C TRP A 199 10.57 18.04 0.07
N MET A 200 10.60 18.83 1.13
CA MET A 200 11.44 20.02 1.20
C MET A 200 12.89 19.57 1.41
N ASN A 201 13.70 19.66 0.36
CA ASN A 201 15.11 19.34 0.45
C ASN A 201 15.80 20.39 1.34
N PRO A 202 16.47 19.99 2.45
CA PRO A 202 17.06 20.94 3.40
C PRO A 202 18.27 21.69 2.83
N THR A 203 18.88 21.19 1.76
CA THR A 203 20.03 21.82 1.10
C THR A 203 19.58 22.87 0.10
N THR A 204 18.59 22.56 -0.73
CA THR A 204 18.13 23.46 -1.81
C THR A 204 16.99 24.38 -1.35
N ASN A 205 16.32 24.07 -0.23
CA ASN A 205 15.08 24.69 0.23
C ASN A 205 13.98 24.70 -0.85
N GLN A 206 14.00 23.71 -1.74
CA GLN A 206 12.98 23.51 -2.77
C GLN A 206 12.30 22.16 -2.55
N TYR A 207 11.04 22.10 -3.00
CA TYR A 207 10.33 20.84 -3.01
C TYR A 207 10.76 20.01 -4.21
N GLU A 208 11.27 18.82 -3.92
CA GLU A 208 11.74 17.87 -4.91
C GLU A 208 10.98 16.55 -4.74
N LEU A 209 10.95 15.73 -5.79
CA LEU A 209 10.37 14.40 -5.68
C LEU A 209 11.21 13.58 -4.69
N TRP A 210 10.58 13.03 -3.67
CA TRP A 210 11.28 12.22 -2.69
C TRP A 210 11.75 10.90 -3.33
N SER A 211 13.05 10.62 -3.37
CA SER A 211 13.61 9.46 -4.10
C SER A 211 13.03 8.11 -3.64
N GLY A 212 12.81 7.93 -2.33
CA GLY A 212 12.27 6.67 -1.76
C GLY A 212 13.24 5.48 -1.78
N GLU A 213 14.29 5.52 -2.59
CA GLU A 213 15.24 4.40 -2.82
C GLU A 213 15.95 3.96 -1.53
N GLU A 214 16.41 4.90 -0.72
CA GLU A 214 17.08 4.63 0.57
C GLU A 214 16.19 3.85 1.55
N ARG A 215 14.87 4.00 1.41
CA ARG A 215 13.86 3.31 2.23
C ARG A 215 13.20 2.14 1.50
N LEU A 216 13.72 1.76 0.32
CA LEU A 216 13.21 0.69 -0.54
C LEU A 216 11.74 0.90 -0.95
N GLN A 217 11.33 2.15 -1.13
CA GLN A 217 10.00 2.51 -1.62
C GLN A 217 10.10 3.14 -3.00
N SER A 218 9.13 2.87 -3.86
CA SER A 218 8.99 3.58 -5.12
C SER A 218 8.26 4.90 -4.90
N ASN A 219 8.68 5.94 -5.63
CA ASN A 219 7.95 7.19 -5.76
C ASN A 219 8.17 7.73 -7.19
N PRO A 220 7.12 7.93 -8.00
CA PRO A 220 5.69 7.80 -7.67
C PRO A 220 5.20 6.38 -7.37
N GLN A 221 4.06 6.27 -6.69
CA GLN A 221 3.30 5.03 -6.52
C GLN A 221 2.03 5.07 -7.37
N VAL A 222 1.64 3.94 -7.95
CA VAL A 222 0.34 3.80 -8.63
C VAL A 222 -0.60 3.04 -7.71
N THR A 223 -1.80 3.58 -7.49
CA THR A 223 -2.81 2.94 -6.66
C THR A 223 -3.26 1.60 -7.24
N ASP A 224 -3.57 0.65 -6.35
CA ASP A 224 -4.13 -0.64 -6.73
C ASP A 224 -5.65 -0.54 -7.04
N TYR A 225 -6.32 -1.69 -7.21
CA TYR A 225 -7.76 -1.75 -7.44
C TYR A 225 -8.61 -1.22 -6.27
N LYS A 226 -8.00 -1.08 -5.08
CA LYS A 226 -8.62 -0.50 -3.89
C LYS A 226 -8.30 0.99 -3.74
N GLY A 227 -7.55 1.60 -4.66
CA GLY A 227 -7.19 3.03 -4.55
C GLY A 227 -6.18 3.32 -3.44
N ILE A 228 -5.44 2.31 -2.98
CA ILE A 228 -4.58 2.41 -1.78
C ILE A 228 -3.15 2.82 -2.14
N TYR A 229 -2.48 3.59 -1.27
CA TYR A 229 -1.05 3.90 -1.34
C TYR A 229 -0.40 3.98 0.06
N SER A 230 0.94 3.97 0.15
CA SER A 230 1.63 4.13 1.44
C SER A 230 3.08 4.59 1.30
N PHE A 231 3.44 5.66 2.02
CA PHE A 231 4.82 6.15 2.12
C PHE A 231 5.32 6.14 3.57
N PHE A 232 6.60 5.80 3.77
CA PHE A 232 7.32 5.84 5.05
C PHE A 232 8.61 6.68 4.94
N PRO A 233 8.47 7.98 4.62
CA PRO A 233 9.60 8.87 4.50
C PRO A 233 10.27 9.12 5.86
N PRO A 234 11.50 9.67 5.88
CA PRO A 234 12.10 10.21 7.11
C PRO A 234 11.32 11.43 7.64
N ALA A 235 11.68 11.89 8.83
CA ALA A 235 11.16 13.14 9.36
C ALA A 235 11.45 14.34 8.42
N GLY A 236 10.47 15.22 8.22
CA GLY A 236 10.62 16.37 7.32
C GLY A 236 9.32 17.06 6.95
N SER A 237 9.40 18.01 6.02
CA SER A 237 8.24 18.72 5.45
C SER A 237 7.92 18.21 4.05
N TYR A 238 6.65 17.90 3.79
CA TYR A 238 6.20 17.22 2.58
C TYR A 238 4.92 17.87 2.03
N TYR A 239 4.64 17.61 0.76
CA TYR A 239 3.29 17.65 0.21
C TYR A 239 3.08 16.45 -0.70
N LEU A 240 1.82 16.12 -0.92
CA LEU A 240 1.40 15.01 -1.73
C LEU A 240 0.69 15.51 -2.99
N GLU A 241 0.95 14.86 -4.11
CA GLU A 241 0.36 15.17 -5.40
C GLU A 241 -0.29 13.91 -5.98
N VAL A 242 -1.51 14.02 -6.46
CA VAL A 242 -2.24 12.89 -7.05
C VAL A 242 -2.75 13.26 -8.43
N GLU A 243 -2.44 12.40 -9.39
CA GLU A 243 -2.86 12.50 -10.78
C GLU A 243 -3.59 11.23 -11.20
N SER A 244 -4.69 11.37 -11.93
CA SER A 244 -5.39 10.25 -12.54
C SER A 244 -6.12 10.72 -13.80
N PRO A 245 -6.24 9.88 -14.85
CA PRO A 245 -7.02 10.23 -16.04
C PRO A 245 -8.44 10.65 -15.68
N TYR A 246 -8.96 11.67 -16.36
CA TYR A 246 -10.32 12.21 -16.14
C TYR A 246 -10.55 12.90 -14.79
N TYR A 247 -9.55 13.05 -13.94
CA TYR A 247 -9.63 13.82 -12.69
C TYR A 247 -8.80 15.09 -12.75
N LYS A 248 -9.14 16.06 -11.90
CA LYS A 248 -8.30 17.23 -11.69
C LYS A 248 -7.11 16.81 -10.84
N LYS A 249 -5.91 17.22 -11.26
CA LYS A 249 -4.69 17.10 -10.46
C LYS A 249 -4.94 17.66 -9.06
N TYR A 250 -4.64 16.85 -8.04
CA TYR A 250 -4.75 17.23 -6.65
C TYR A 250 -3.35 17.51 -6.09
N ARG A 251 -3.24 18.55 -5.27
CA ARG A 251 -2.05 18.86 -4.49
C ARG A 251 -2.48 19.15 -3.06
N SER A 252 -1.92 18.43 -2.10
CA SER A 252 -2.20 18.63 -0.68
C SER A 252 -1.62 19.97 -0.20
N LYS A 253 -2.01 20.38 1.01
CA LYS A 253 -1.26 21.39 1.76
C LYS A 253 0.08 20.79 2.20
N ASN A 254 1.05 21.65 2.50
CA ASN A 254 2.29 21.19 3.12
C ASN A 254 2.01 20.67 4.52
N PHE A 255 2.66 19.57 4.90
CA PHE A 255 2.55 18.94 6.22
C PHE A 255 3.93 18.46 6.69
N THR A 256 4.07 18.25 8.00
CA THR A 256 5.29 17.72 8.61
C THR A 256 5.09 16.30 9.08
N ILE A 257 6.10 15.46 8.89
CA ILE A 257 6.12 14.06 9.30
C ILE A 257 7.20 13.89 10.37
N ASN A 258 6.91 13.19 11.47
CA ASN A 258 7.92 12.84 12.48
C ASN A 258 8.61 11.52 12.13
N GLU A 259 9.74 11.25 12.76
CA GLU A 259 10.50 10.04 12.45
C GLU A 259 9.67 8.80 12.75
N GLY A 260 9.48 7.98 11.72
CA GLY A 260 8.79 6.72 11.83
C GLY A 260 7.27 6.77 11.62
N ASP A 261 6.72 7.94 11.38
CA ASP A 261 5.35 8.10 10.87
C ASP A 261 5.32 7.80 9.36
N GLY A 262 4.12 7.59 8.83
CA GLY A 262 3.90 7.40 7.39
C GLY A 262 2.82 8.33 6.86
N VAL A 263 2.68 8.37 5.54
CA VAL A 263 1.70 9.21 4.85
C VAL A 263 0.47 8.37 4.53
N TYR A 264 -0.64 8.71 5.19
CA TYR A 264 -1.91 7.98 5.10
C TYR A 264 -3.10 8.89 4.74
N GLU A 265 -2.84 9.98 4.02
CA GLU A 265 -3.88 10.97 3.72
C GLU A 265 -4.97 10.37 2.81
N LYS A 266 -6.24 10.56 3.19
CA LYS A 266 -7.38 10.29 2.30
C LYS A 266 -7.49 11.43 1.28
N VAL A 267 -7.37 11.11 -0.01
CA VAL A 267 -7.38 12.10 -1.09
C VAL A 267 -8.66 11.96 -1.93
N GLU A 268 -9.52 12.97 -1.88
CA GLU A 268 -10.68 13.08 -2.76
C GLU A 268 -10.30 13.79 -4.07
N LEU A 269 -10.41 13.07 -5.19
CA LEU A 269 -10.25 13.63 -6.52
C LEU A 269 -11.57 14.14 -7.09
N LYS A 270 -11.51 15.30 -7.75
CA LYS A 270 -12.67 15.86 -8.46
C LYS A 270 -12.60 15.53 -9.93
N ARG A 271 -13.71 15.05 -10.51
CA ARG A 271 -13.81 14.78 -11.96
C ARG A 271 -13.43 16.04 -12.76
N SER A 272 -12.63 15.84 -13.80
CA SER A 272 -12.20 16.87 -14.74
C SER A 272 -13.06 16.81 -16.00
N TYR A 273 -13.82 17.88 -16.24
CA TYR A 273 -14.63 18.06 -17.45
C TYR A 273 -13.84 18.69 -18.61
N TRP A 274 -12.51 18.65 -18.59
CA TRP A 274 -11.70 19.32 -19.61
C TRP A 274 -11.91 18.72 -21.01
N TRP A 275 -12.04 17.39 -21.13
CA TRP A 275 -12.34 16.75 -22.41
C TRP A 275 -13.71 17.18 -22.97
N PHE A 276 -14.69 17.43 -22.09
CA PHE A 276 -15.99 17.97 -22.49
C PHE A 276 -15.86 19.38 -23.08
N ARG A 277 -14.93 20.20 -22.58
CA ARG A 277 -14.61 21.51 -23.18
C ARG A 277 -14.03 21.37 -24.58
N VAL A 278 -13.14 20.40 -24.80
CA VAL A 278 -12.54 20.12 -26.12
C VAL A 278 -13.62 19.67 -27.12
N LEU A 279 -14.50 18.75 -26.72
CA LEU A 279 -15.62 18.31 -27.56
C LEU A 279 -16.61 19.45 -27.86
N MET A 280 -16.97 20.26 -26.87
CA MET A 280 -17.82 21.44 -27.12
C MET A 280 -17.18 22.40 -28.11
N MET A 281 -15.87 22.64 -28.01
CA MET A 281 -15.12 23.47 -28.97
C MET A 281 -15.18 22.90 -30.40
N GLN A 282 -14.99 21.60 -30.58
CA GLN A 282 -15.08 20.95 -31.90
C GLN A 282 -16.50 21.03 -32.48
N MET A 283 -17.53 20.84 -31.65
CA MET A 283 -18.93 21.00 -32.06
C MET A 283 -19.23 22.43 -32.49
N LEU A 284 -18.75 23.44 -31.75
CA LEU A 284 -18.92 24.86 -32.11
C LEU A 284 -18.25 25.21 -33.45
N ILE A 285 -17.04 24.71 -33.71
CA ILE A 285 -16.36 24.88 -34.99
C ILE A 285 -17.16 24.21 -36.12
N GLY A 286 -17.66 22.98 -35.90
CA GLY A 286 -18.50 22.27 -36.85
C GLY A 286 -19.76 23.05 -37.21
N VAL A 287 -20.48 23.57 -36.21
CA VAL A 287 -21.67 24.41 -36.42
C VAL A 287 -21.34 25.68 -37.19
N ALA A 288 -20.25 26.38 -36.85
CA ALA A 288 -19.83 27.59 -37.56
C ALA A 288 -19.54 27.30 -39.04
N LEU A 289 -18.85 26.20 -39.34
CA LEU A 289 -18.62 25.76 -40.73
C LEU A 289 -19.91 25.41 -41.45
N SER A 290 -20.85 24.72 -40.78
CA SER A 290 -22.18 24.42 -41.34
C SER A 290 -22.95 25.69 -41.68
N VAL A 291 -22.91 26.71 -40.82
CA VAL A 291 -23.57 28.02 -41.08
C VAL A 291 -22.93 28.72 -42.28
N VAL A 292 -21.59 28.73 -42.38
CA VAL A 292 -20.89 29.33 -43.52
C VAL A 292 -21.23 28.60 -44.82
N LEU A 293 -21.20 27.26 -44.82
CA LEU A 293 -21.57 26.46 -45.99
C LEU A 293 -23.03 26.70 -46.39
N PHE A 294 -23.94 26.73 -45.42
CA PHE A 294 -25.35 27.02 -45.68
C PHE A 294 -25.55 28.43 -46.28
N HIS A 295 -24.83 29.42 -45.77
CA HIS A 295 -24.83 30.77 -46.33
C HIS A 295 -24.31 30.81 -47.78
N GLN A 296 -23.21 30.09 -48.06
CA GLN A 296 -22.66 29.98 -49.42
C GLN A 296 -23.63 29.26 -50.37
N PHE A 297 -24.28 28.17 -49.93
CA PHE A 297 -25.31 27.48 -50.69
C PHE A 297 -26.47 28.42 -51.04
N ARG A 298 -27.04 29.15 -50.06
CA ARG A 298 -28.13 30.11 -50.33
C ARG A 298 -27.72 31.17 -51.35
N LYS A 299 -26.50 31.70 -51.27
CA LYS A 299 -25.98 32.70 -52.22
C LYS A 299 -25.83 32.15 -53.64
N VAL A 300 -25.47 30.88 -53.79
CA VAL A 300 -25.42 30.20 -55.09
C VAL A 300 -26.83 29.99 -55.65
N THR A 301 -27.77 29.48 -54.85
CA THR A 301 -29.16 29.24 -55.29
C THR A 301 -29.83 30.54 -55.76
N HIS A 302 -29.60 31.65 -55.05
CA HIS A 302 -30.14 32.96 -55.42
C HIS A 302 -29.60 33.49 -56.77
N ARG A 303 -28.32 33.20 -57.08
CA ARG A 303 -27.72 33.55 -58.39
C ARG A 303 -28.33 32.72 -59.52
N VAL A 304 -28.57 31.43 -59.30
CA VAL A 304 -29.21 30.54 -60.30
C VAL A 304 -30.66 30.94 -60.58
N MET A 305 -31.42 31.35 -59.57
CA MET A 305 -32.79 31.83 -59.79
C MET A 305 -32.83 33.13 -60.60
N ARG A 306 -31.90 34.07 -60.36
CA ARG A 306 -31.80 35.31 -61.15
C ARG A 306 -31.39 35.09 -62.61
N SER A 307 -30.60 34.06 -62.91
CA SER A 307 -30.25 33.74 -64.30
C SER A 307 -31.39 33.08 -65.08
N ARG A 308 -32.27 32.31 -64.40
CA ARG A 308 -33.47 31.72 -65.01
C ARG A 308 -34.58 32.73 -65.32
N SER A 309 -34.71 33.80 -64.55
CA SER A 309 -35.71 34.86 -64.78
C SER A 309 -35.40 35.78 -65.98
N LYS A 310 -34.20 35.69 -66.58
CA LYS A 310 -33.77 36.52 -67.72
C LYS A 310 -33.79 35.77 -69.06
N LYS A 311 -34.28 34.53 -69.10
CA LYS A 311 -34.58 33.77 -70.31
C LYS A 311 -36.08 33.62 -70.44
#